data_AF-C6KVH3-F1
#
_entry.id   AF-C6KVH3-F1
#
_cell.length_a   1.000
_cell.length_b   1.000
_cell.length_c   1.000
_cell.angle_alpha   90.00
_cell.angle_beta   90.00
_cell.angle_gamma   90.00
#
_symmetry.space_group_name_H-M   'P 1'
#
loop_
_entity.id
_entity.type
_entity.pdbx_description
1 polymer ?
#
loop_
_entity_poly.entity_id
_entity_poly.type
_entity_poly.pdbx_seq_one_letter_code
_entity_poly.pdbx_strand_id
1 'polypeptide(L)'
;MVTQTRVRDEGKREHTKHMLRLRHASQINGAEANEIVLLNSHDGTSSYQMLAGMFRFVCSNGLVCGDTVADVRVPHKGDVSGHVIEGAYEVLRGFDRVKDSRDAMRAITLDEGEAEVFARSALALKYDPTDNKPAPITESQVLMPRRFDDRRPDLWSVFNRTQENLTKGGLHGRSANGRRQQTRPVQGIDSDVRLNRALWMLADGLRQLKA
;
A
#
# COMPACT_ATOMS: atom_id res chain seq x y z
N MET A 1 2.95 11.71 -9.01
CA MET A 1 2.86 10.53 -9.91
C MET A 1 1.40 10.37 -10.33
N VAL A 2 1.13 9.91 -11.55
CA VAL A 2 -0.24 9.71 -12.06
C VAL A 2 -0.41 8.25 -12.50
N THR A 3 -1.56 7.65 -12.21
CA THR A 3 -1.92 6.31 -12.69
C THR A 3 -3.39 6.31 -13.11
N GLN A 4 -3.71 5.65 -14.21
CA GLN A 4 -5.07 5.55 -14.73
C GLN A 4 -5.41 4.09 -14.99
N THR A 5 -6.63 3.71 -14.62
CA THR A 5 -7.12 2.35 -14.83
C THR A 5 -7.21 2.05 -16.33
N ARG A 6 -6.71 0.88 -16.74
CA ARG A 6 -6.84 0.43 -18.13
C ARG A 6 -8.27 -0.03 -18.37
N VAL A 7 -8.87 0.49 -19.44
CA VAL A 7 -10.18 0.07 -19.91
C VAL A 7 -10.05 -0.64 -21.24
N ARG A 8 -10.93 -1.62 -21.49
CA ARG A 8 -11.04 -2.30 -22.80
C ARG A 8 -11.92 -1.53 -23.79
N ASP A 9 -12.85 -0.75 -23.25
CA ASP A 9 -13.79 0.08 -24.00
C ASP A 9 -13.24 1.51 -24.07
N GLU A 10 -12.95 1.99 -25.28
CA GLU A 10 -12.36 3.32 -25.50
C GLU A 10 -13.26 4.45 -25.04
N GLY A 11 -14.59 4.30 -25.14
CA GLY A 11 -15.55 5.32 -24.70
C GLY A 11 -15.54 5.56 -23.19
N LYS A 12 -14.95 4.65 -22.41
CA LYS A 12 -14.82 4.78 -20.94
C LYS A 12 -13.47 5.33 -20.50
N ARG A 13 -12.56 5.59 -21.44
CA ARG A 13 -11.18 5.98 -21.12
C ARG A 13 -11.12 7.27 -20.33
N GLU A 14 -11.94 8.26 -20.68
CA GLU A 14 -11.95 9.58 -20.02
C GLU A 14 -12.64 9.56 -18.64
N HIS A 15 -13.45 8.54 -18.36
CA HIS A 15 -14.24 8.45 -17.13
C HIS A 15 -13.64 7.49 -16.09
N THR A 16 -12.63 6.72 -16.49
CA THR A 16 -12.06 5.66 -15.67
C THR A 16 -11.32 6.22 -14.45
N LYS A 17 -11.18 5.35 -13.44
CA LYS A 17 -10.55 5.71 -12.17
C LYS A 17 -9.08 6.10 -12.38
N HIS A 18 -8.71 7.23 -11.82
CA HIS A 18 -7.33 7.73 -11.80
C HIS A 18 -6.86 7.95 -10.36
N MET A 19 -5.55 7.83 -10.19
CA MET A 19 -4.83 8.07 -8.95
C MET A 19 -3.78 9.15 -9.19
N LEU A 20 -3.83 10.21 -8.40
CA LEU A 20 -2.81 11.25 -8.36
C LEU A 20 -2.08 11.18 -7.02
N ARG A 21 -0.75 11.19 -7.06
CA ARG A 21 0.08 11.26 -5.86
C ARG A 21 0.84 12.57 -5.86
N LEU A 22 0.53 13.44 -4.90
CA LEU A 22 1.11 14.76 -4.73
C LEU A 22 2.12 14.73 -3.59
N ARG A 23 3.27 15.38 -3.78
CA ARG A 23 4.36 15.46 -2.80
C ARG A 23 4.79 16.90 -2.66
N HIS A 24 5.16 17.29 -1.43
CA HIS A 24 5.74 18.61 -1.22
C HIS A 24 7.16 18.69 -1.80
N ALA A 25 7.49 19.80 -2.45
CA ALA A 25 8.76 19.96 -3.18
C ALA A 25 9.99 19.78 -2.28
N SER A 26 9.90 20.20 -1.01
CA SER A 26 11.00 20.08 -0.05
C SER A 26 11.32 18.64 0.36
N GLN A 27 10.44 17.67 0.08
CA GLN A 27 10.62 16.26 0.46
C GLN A 27 11.10 15.38 -0.70
N ILE A 28 11.28 15.94 -1.90
CA ILE A 28 11.59 15.16 -3.12
C ILE A 28 12.93 14.43 -3.04
N ASN A 29 13.88 14.94 -2.26
CA ASN A 29 15.22 14.36 -2.09
C ASN A 29 15.35 13.51 -0.80
N GLY A 30 14.27 13.32 -0.04
CA GLY A 30 14.30 12.50 1.17
C GLY A 30 14.34 11.00 0.86
N ALA A 31 14.69 10.17 1.85
CA ALA A 31 14.50 8.72 1.74
C ALA A 31 13.00 8.34 1.66
N GLU A 32 12.16 9.16 2.28
CA GLU A 32 10.71 9.05 2.36
C GLU A 32 10.08 10.45 2.18
N ALA A 33 8.89 10.51 1.58
CA ALA A 33 8.08 11.73 1.47
C ALA A 33 6.63 11.42 1.81
N ASN A 34 5.95 12.36 2.45
CA ASN A 34 4.50 12.25 2.63
C ASN A 34 3.80 12.49 1.28
N GLU A 35 2.75 11.72 1.03
CA GLU A 35 1.95 11.81 -0.19
C GLU A 35 0.50 12.10 0.13
N ILE A 36 -0.09 13.04 -0.61
CA ILE A 36 -1.54 13.11 -0.74
C ILE A 36 -1.91 12.24 -1.93
N VAL A 37 -2.69 11.19 -1.68
CA VAL A 37 -3.18 10.28 -2.73
C VAL A 37 -4.63 10.64 -3.04
N LEU A 38 -4.88 11.12 -4.24
CA LEU A 38 -6.21 11.43 -4.73
C LEU A 38 -6.71 10.28 -5.59
N LEU A 39 -7.90 9.77 -5.29
CA LEU A 39 -8.60 8.78 -6.09
C LEU A 39 -9.90 9.39 -6.60
N ASN A 40 -10.15 9.27 -7.89
CA ASN A 40 -11.37 9.81 -8.48
C ASN A 40 -11.79 9.01 -9.70
N SER A 41 -13.10 8.87 -9.93
CA SER A 41 -13.67 8.40 -11.19
C SER A 41 -14.71 9.41 -11.66
N HIS A 42 -14.72 9.70 -12.95
CA HIS A 42 -15.65 10.67 -13.55
C HIS A 42 -16.84 9.96 -14.23
N ASP A 43 -17.21 8.79 -13.73
CA ASP A 43 -18.37 8.01 -14.15
C ASP A 43 -19.55 8.08 -13.16
N GLY A 44 -19.39 8.83 -12.07
CA GLY A 44 -20.42 9.02 -11.04
C GLY A 44 -20.67 7.80 -10.15
N THR A 45 -19.88 6.73 -10.29
CA THR A 45 -20.05 5.48 -9.53
C THR A 45 -19.24 5.43 -8.23
N SER A 46 -18.31 6.36 -8.05
CA SER A 46 -17.52 6.48 -6.82
C SER A 46 -17.37 7.95 -6.41
N SER A 47 -17.17 8.18 -5.12
CA SER A 47 -16.80 9.50 -4.61
C SER A 47 -15.31 9.76 -4.83
N TYR A 48 -14.97 11.04 -4.94
CA TYR A 48 -13.60 11.50 -4.79
C TYR A 48 -13.08 11.11 -3.40
N GLN A 49 -11.85 10.60 -3.35
CA GLN A 49 -11.18 10.25 -2.09
C GLN A 49 -9.83 10.96 -2.01
N MET A 50 -9.51 11.40 -0.81
CA MET A 50 -8.22 11.97 -0.43
C MET A 50 -7.64 11.14 0.70
N LEU A 51 -6.46 10.56 0.48
CA LEU A 51 -5.80 9.68 1.45
C LEU A 51 -4.45 10.25 1.83
N ALA A 52 -4.08 10.10 3.11
CA ALA A 52 -2.69 10.23 3.52
C ALA A 52 -1.90 8.97 3.12
N GLY A 53 -0.77 9.18 2.46
CA GLY A 53 0.18 8.12 2.10
C GLY A 53 1.61 8.52 2.42
N MET A 54 2.53 7.58 2.22
CA MET A 54 3.96 7.85 2.31
C MET A 54 4.67 7.18 1.14
N PHE A 55 5.45 7.94 0.39
CA PHE A 55 6.35 7.41 -0.61
C PHE A 55 7.68 7.05 0.02
N ARG A 56 8.20 5.87 -0.29
CA ARG A 56 9.60 5.56 -0.01
C ARG A 56 10.38 5.51 -1.32
N PHE A 57 11.32 6.44 -1.48
CA PHE A 57 11.99 6.66 -2.77
C PHE A 57 12.85 5.48 -3.21
N VAL A 58 13.47 4.77 -2.25
CA VAL A 58 14.34 3.63 -2.54
C VAL A 58 13.58 2.48 -3.20
N CYS A 59 12.31 2.27 -2.84
CA CYS A 59 11.47 1.25 -3.45
C CYS A 59 10.62 1.74 -4.61
N SER A 60 10.57 3.04 -4.91
CA SER A 60 9.59 3.61 -5.85
C SER A 60 8.16 3.15 -5.57
N ASN A 61 7.85 2.77 -4.33
CA ASN A 61 6.54 2.31 -3.92
C ASN A 61 5.88 3.41 -3.09
N GLY A 62 4.68 3.80 -3.51
CA GLY A 62 3.82 4.65 -2.71
C GLY A 62 3.00 3.80 -1.76
N LEU A 63 3.28 3.92 -0.46
CA LEU A 63 2.46 3.32 0.59
C LEU A 63 1.15 4.11 0.71
N VAL A 64 0.06 3.39 0.92
CA VAL A 64 -1.21 3.98 1.36
C VAL A 64 -1.39 3.57 2.80
N CYS A 65 -1.38 4.54 3.70
CA CYS A 65 -1.61 4.31 5.11
C CYS A 65 -3.12 4.04 5.27
N GLY A 66 -3.47 2.95 5.96
CA GLY A 66 -4.86 2.47 6.05
C GLY A 66 -5.82 3.43 6.77
N ASP A 67 -7.06 2.98 6.98
CA ASP A 67 -8.22 3.72 7.53
C ASP A 67 -7.97 4.57 8.80
N THR A 68 -6.87 4.37 9.52
CA THR A 68 -6.54 5.11 10.73
C THR A 68 -5.91 6.48 10.48
N VAL A 69 -5.55 6.80 9.24
CA VAL A 69 -4.90 8.07 8.91
C VAL A 69 -5.56 8.75 7.70
N ALA A 70 -6.65 9.46 7.97
CA ALA A 70 -7.27 10.43 7.05
C ALA A 70 -7.68 9.87 5.67
N ASP A 71 -8.65 8.96 5.66
CA ASP A 71 -9.43 8.61 4.45
C ASP A 71 -10.63 9.54 4.34
N VAL A 72 -10.50 10.61 3.53
CA VAL A 72 -11.55 11.60 3.34
C VAL A 72 -12.31 11.30 2.05
N ARG A 73 -13.62 11.10 2.17
CA ARG A 73 -14.52 10.93 1.01
C ARG A 73 -15.30 12.21 0.76
N VAL A 74 -15.14 12.80 -0.41
CA VAL A 74 -15.86 14.01 -0.81
C VAL A 74 -16.98 13.64 -1.78
N PRO A 75 -18.25 13.90 -1.42
CA PRO A 75 -19.37 13.75 -2.35
C PRO A 75 -19.24 14.71 -3.54
N HIS A 76 -19.70 14.29 -4.73
CA HIS A 76 -19.73 15.15 -5.92
C HIS A 76 -20.91 16.16 -5.93
N LYS A 77 -21.56 16.38 -4.78
CA LYS A 77 -22.75 17.25 -4.63
C LYS A 77 -22.66 18.04 -3.33
N GLY A 78 -23.32 19.18 -3.27
CA GLY A 78 -23.28 20.09 -2.11
C GLY A 78 -22.06 21.01 -2.13
N ASP A 79 -21.58 21.42 -0.96
CA ASP A 79 -20.39 22.27 -0.83
C ASP A 79 -19.09 21.47 -1.05
N VAL A 80 -18.83 21.08 -2.29
CA VAL A 80 -17.64 20.29 -2.64
C VAL A 80 -16.36 21.02 -2.23
N SER A 81 -16.28 22.33 -2.43
CA SER A 81 -15.10 23.14 -2.12
C SER A 81 -14.78 23.12 -0.63
N GLY A 82 -15.77 23.32 0.24
CA GLY A 82 -15.60 23.24 1.69
C GLY A 82 -15.06 21.88 2.14
N HIS A 83 -15.70 20.79 1.67
CA HIS A 83 -15.27 19.42 2.01
C HIS A 83 -13.86 19.09 1.52
N VAL A 84 -13.45 19.60 0.34
CA VAL A 84 -12.07 19.42 -0.16
C VAL A 84 -11.06 20.14 0.72
N ILE A 85 -11.36 21.39 1.12
CA ILE A 85 -10.47 22.19 1.98
C ILE A 85 -10.30 21.52 3.34
N GLU A 86 -11.41 21.11 3.96
CA GLU A 86 -11.39 20.43 5.25
C GLU A 86 -10.65 19.09 5.16
N GLY A 87 -10.95 18.30 4.12
CA GLY A 87 -10.26 17.04 3.85
C GLY A 87 -8.75 17.19 3.69
N ALA A 88 -8.29 18.27 3.06
CA ALA A 88 -6.87 18.55 2.94
C ALA A 88 -6.20 18.77 4.31
N TYR A 89 -6.86 19.52 5.21
CA TYR A 89 -6.34 19.69 6.57
C TYR A 89 -6.32 18.39 7.37
N GLU A 90 -7.33 17.53 7.22
CA GLU A 90 -7.33 16.21 7.87
C GLU A 90 -6.18 15.33 7.37
N VAL A 91 -5.95 15.28 6.07
CA VAL A 91 -4.84 14.53 5.47
C VAL A 91 -3.49 15.04 5.96
N LEU A 92 -3.31 16.37 6.05
CA LEU A 92 -2.07 16.96 6.58
C LEU A 92 -1.83 16.56 8.04
N ARG A 93 -2.86 16.60 8.91
CA ARG A 93 -2.75 16.11 10.30
C ARG A 93 -2.46 14.62 10.36
N GLY A 94 -2.89 13.87 9.34
CA GLY A 94 -2.58 12.45 9.20
C GLY A 94 -1.08 12.16 9.08
N PHE A 95 -0.32 13.04 8.44
CA PHE A 95 1.10 12.80 8.20
C PHE A 95 1.93 12.64 9.47
N ASP A 96 1.62 13.39 10.53
CA ASP A 96 2.31 13.24 11.80
C ASP A 96 2.05 11.87 12.41
N ARG A 97 0.81 11.37 12.35
CA ARG A 97 0.47 10.02 12.82
C ARG A 97 1.15 8.91 12.04
N VAL A 98 1.29 9.07 10.72
CA VAL A 98 2.03 8.11 9.87
C VAL A 98 3.50 8.08 10.28
N LYS A 99 4.09 9.25 10.50
CA LYS A 99 5.48 9.38 10.94
C LYS A 99 5.68 8.71 12.30
N ASP A 100 4.80 8.97 13.27
CA ASP A 100 4.89 8.40 14.61
C ASP A 100 4.70 6.88 14.58
N SER A 101 3.73 6.37 13.83
CA SER A 101 3.49 4.93 13.67
C SER A 101 4.71 4.25 13.02
N ARG A 102 5.30 4.86 11.97
CA ARG A 102 6.54 4.39 11.35
C ARG A 102 7.68 4.32 12.35
N ASP A 103 7.92 5.39 13.10
CA ASP A 103 9.03 5.47 14.05
C ASP A 103 8.85 4.44 15.19
N ALA A 104 7.62 4.23 15.65
CA ALA A 104 7.28 3.16 16.58
C ALA A 104 7.48 1.76 15.97
N MET A 105 7.10 1.51 14.71
CA MET A 105 7.38 0.24 14.04
C MET A 105 8.89 -0.04 13.91
N ARG A 106 9.72 0.99 13.69
CA ARG A 106 11.19 0.85 13.62
C ARG A 106 11.81 0.47 14.98
N ALA A 107 11.15 0.82 16.08
CA ALA A 107 11.60 0.47 17.43
C ALA A 107 11.30 -1.00 17.80
N ILE A 108 10.40 -1.67 17.07
CA ILE A 108 9.97 -3.05 17.35
C ILE A 108 10.80 -4.01 16.51
N THR A 109 11.63 -4.81 17.18
CA THR A 109 12.33 -5.94 16.54
C THR A 109 11.42 -7.16 16.47
N LEU A 110 11.38 -7.81 15.30
CA LEU A 110 10.72 -9.09 15.11
C LEU A 110 11.75 -10.22 15.09
N ASP A 111 11.42 -11.33 15.74
CA ASP A 111 12.14 -12.58 15.52
C ASP A 111 11.74 -13.23 14.18
N GLU A 112 12.41 -14.34 13.84
CA GLU A 112 12.16 -15.05 12.58
C GLU A 112 10.72 -15.60 12.48
N GLY A 113 10.20 -16.15 13.57
CA GLY A 113 8.84 -16.70 13.61
C GLY A 113 7.78 -15.60 13.49
N GLU A 114 7.97 -14.47 14.16
CA GLU A 114 7.10 -13.30 14.06
C GLU A 114 7.09 -12.71 12.64
N ALA A 115 8.27 -12.61 12.01
CA ALA A 115 8.38 -12.17 10.63
C ALA A 115 7.68 -13.16 9.66
N GLU A 116 7.82 -14.46 9.89
CA GLU A 116 7.15 -15.49 9.10
C GLU A 116 5.62 -15.41 9.25
N VAL A 117 5.11 -15.26 10.46
CA VAL A 117 3.66 -15.07 10.71
C VAL A 117 3.15 -13.83 10.00
N PHE A 118 3.88 -12.71 10.07
CA PHE A 118 3.52 -11.50 9.33
C PHE A 118 3.46 -11.75 7.82
N ALA A 119 4.47 -12.42 7.26
CA ALA A 119 4.52 -12.74 5.84
C ALA A 119 3.40 -13.70 5.41
N ARG A 120 3.05 -14.67 6.25
CA ARG A 120 1.94 -15.61 6.02
C ARG A 120 0.60 -14.88 5.96
N SER A 121 0.33 -13.99 6.92
CA SER A 121 -0.85 -13.14 6.91
C SER A 121 -0.88 -12.25 5.66
N ALA A 122 0.26 -11.69 5.24
CA ALA A 122 0.35 -10.90 4.03
C ALA A 122 0.09 -11.70 2.74
N LEU A 123 0.56 -12.95 2.68
CA LEU A 123 0.24 -13.87 1.59
C LEU A 123 -1.25 -14.17 1.53
N ALA A 124 -1.89 -14.38 2.68
CA ALA A 124 -3.34 -14.59 2.77
C ALA A 124 -4.12 -13.39 2.22
N LEU A 125 -3.72 -12.17 2.59
CA LEU A 125 -4.35 -10.92 2.10
C LEU A 125 -4.31 -10.77 0.57
N LYS A 126 -3.23 -11.24 -0.09
CA LYS A 126 -3.07 -11.11 -1.54
C LYS A 126 -3.66 -12.28 -2.33
N TYR A 127 -3.38 -13.50 -1.90
CA TYR A 127 -3.63 -14.69 -2.70
C TYR A 127 -4.88 -15.47 -2.30
N ASP A 128 -5.36 -15.26 -1.07
CA ASP A 128 -6.46 -16.02 -0.46
C ASP A 128 -6.27 -17.54 -0.68
N PRO A 129 -5.17 -18.10 -0.13
CA PRO A 129 -4.77 -19.45 -0.44
C PRO A 129 -5.74 -20.46 0.18
N THR A 130 -6.05 -21.49 -0.59
CA THR A 130 -6.82 -22.67 -0.14
C THR A 130 -6.03 -23.94 -0.46
N ASP A 131 -6.45 -25.09 0.06
CA ASP A 131 -5.76 -26.37 -0.19
C ASP A 131 -5.58 -26.67 -1.68
N ASN A 132 -6.58 -26.29 -2.50
CA ASN A 132 -6.55 -26.49 -3.95
C ASN A 132 -5.90 -25.33 -4.72
N LYS A 133 -5.54 -24.24 -4.04
CA LYS A 133 -4.96 -23.04 -4.63
C LYS A 133 -3.98 -22.40 -3.63
N PRO A 134 -2.81 -23.03 -3.40
CA PRO A 134 -1.82 -22.47 -2.50
C PRO A 134 -1.25 -21.15 -3.04
N ALA A 135 -0.68 -20.35 -2.14
CA ALA A 135 0.09 -19.17 -2.55
C ALA A 135 1.25 -19.61 -3.46
N PRO A 136 1.55 -18.85 -4.53
CA PRO A 136 2.53 -19.29 -5.50
C PRO A 136 3.98 -19.18 -5.01
N ILE A 137 4.20 -18.54 -3.86
CA ILE A 137 5.48 -18.21 -3.25
C ILE A 137 5.38 -18.38 -1.73
N THR A 138 6.53 -18.56 -1.08
CA THR A 138 6.64 -18.77 0.38
C THR A 138 6.83 -17.47 1.15
N GLU A 139 6.66 -17.55 2.47
CA GLU A 139 6.96 -16.49 3.44
C GLU A 139 8.40 -16.01 3.31
N SER A 140 9.36 -16.95 3.24
CA SER A 140 10.78 -16.63 3.07
C SER A 140 11.07 -15.85 1.77
N GLN A 141 10.37 -16.16 0.68
CA GLN A 141 10.50 -15.42 -0.58
C GLN A 141 9.92 -14.00 -0.48
N VAL A 142 8.80 -13.82 0.25
CA VAL A 142 8.19 -12.51 0.49
C VAL A 142 9.05 -11.65 1.43
N LEU A 143 9.71 -12.27 2.42
CA LEU A 143 10.61 -11.60 3.36
C LEU A 143 11.99 -11.31 2.76
N MET A 144 12.30 -11.83 1.57
CA MET A 144 13.60 -11.64 0.95
C MET A 144 13.80 -10.17 0.55
N PRO A 145 14.79 -9.47 1.12
CA PRO A 145 15.04 -8.08 0.79
C PRO A 145 15.53 -7.95 -0.66
N ARG A 146 15.02 -6.92 -1.35
CA ARG A 146 15.54 -6.55 -2.68
C ARG A 146 16.83 -5.74 -2.62
N ARG A 147 17.12 -5.11 -1.47
CA ARG A 147 18.35 -4.34 -1.19
C ARG A 147 18.91 -4.67 0.17
N PHE A 148 20.20 -4.43 0.34
CA PHE A 148 20.89 -4.65 1.61
C PHE A 148 20.28 -3.84 2.77
N ASP A 149 19.93 -2.58 2.53
CA ASP A 149 19.39 -1.67 3.57
C ASP A 149 18.06 -2.12 4.18
N ASP A 150 17.33 -3.00 3.49
CA ASP A 150 16.03 -3.54 3.93
C ASP A 150 16.17 -4.77 4.84
N ARG A 151 17.39 -5.23 5.14
CA ARG A 151 17.65 -6.46 5.92
C ARG A 151 17.32 -6.35 7.41
N ARG A 152 17.01 -5.16 7.91
CA ARG A 152 16.76 -4.97 9.35
C ARG A 152 15.57 -5.83 9.80
N PRO A 153 15.67 -6.44 11.00
CA PRO A 153 14.61 -7.28 11.54
C PRO A 153 13.47 -6.47 12.19
N ASP A 154 13.48 -5.13 12.08
CA ASP A 154 12.41 -4.31 12.63
C ASP A 154 11.10 -4.44 11.82
N LEU A 155 9.98 -4.25 12.48
CA LEU A 155 8.63 -4.37 11.92
C LEU A 155 8.44 -3.48 10.69
N TRP A 156 9.01 -2.26 10.71
CA TRP A 156 8.95 -1.36 9.56
C TRP A 156 9.64 -1.96 8.33
N SER A 157 10.86 -2.49 8.49
CA SER A 157 11.59 -3.17 7.42
C SER A 157 10.92 -4.45 6.95
N VAL A 158 10.33 -5.25 7.85
CA VAL A 158 9.56 -6.46 7.50
C VAL A 158 8.30 -6.11 6.68
N PHE A 159 7.55 -5.09 7.12
CA PHE A 159 6.39 -4.57 6.39
C PHE A 159 6.78 -4.11 4.98
N ASN A 160 7.85 -3.32 4.85
CA ASN A 160 8.29 -2.80 3.56
C ASN A 160 8.72 -3.90 2.58
N ARG A 161 9.51 -4.89 3.04
CA ARG A 161 9.93 -6.02 2.19
C ARG A 161 8.72 -6.80 1.66
N THR A 162 7.81 -7.10 2.57
CA THR A 162 6.56 -7.81 2.27
C THR A 162 5.71 -7.02 1.27
N GLN A 163 5.46 -5.74 1.54
CA GLN A 163 4.70 -4.85 0.66
C GLN A 163 5.34 -4.77 -0.73
N GLU A 164 6.65 -4.58 -0.82
CA GLU A 164 7.33 -4.42 -2.09
C GLU A 164 7.28 -5.69 -2.94
N ASN A 165 7.54 -6.85 -2.32
CA ASN A 165 7.52 -8.12 -3.02
C ASN A 165 6.11 -8.50 -3.50
N LEU A 166 5.09 -8.16 -2.71
CA LEU A 166 3.70 -8.41 -3.09
C LEU A 166 3.20 -7.39 -4.13
N THR A 167 3.61 -6.13 -4.09
CA THR A 167 3.15 -5.11 -5.06
C THR A 167 3.88 -5.22 -6.40
N LYS A 168 5.21 -5.39 -6.40
CA LYS A 168 6.00 -5.46 -7.63
C LYS A 168 5.95 -6.82 -8.33
N GLY A 169 5.72 -7.90 -7.59
CA GLY A 169 5.84 -9.26 -8.13
C GLY A 169 7.25 -9.56 -8.66
N GLY A 170 7.37 -10.46 -9.63
CA GLY A 170 8.66 -10.92 -10.19
C GLY A 170 9.34 -12.02 -9.36
N LEU A 171 8.67 -12.55 -8.34
CA LEU A 171 9.18 -13.68 -7.57
C LEU A 171 8.87 -14.99 -8.31
N HIS A 172 9.86 -15.88 -8.38
CA HIS A 172 9.69 -17.20 -8.97
C HIS A 172 8.80 -18.05 -8.06
N GLY A 173 7.79 -18.68 -8.64
CA GLY A 173 6.81 -19.46 -7.91
C GLY A 173 6.28 -20.63 -8.72
N ARG A 174 5.31 -21.33 -8.15
CA ARG A 174 4.58 -22.40 -8.83
C ARG A 174 3.08 -22.10 -8.84
N SER A 175 2.39 -22.52 -9.88
CA SER A 175 0.92 -22.46 -9.92
C SER A 175 0.32 -23.61 -9.11
N ALA A 176 -0.99 -23.57 -8.88
CA ALA A 176 -1.74 -24.67 -8.27
C ALA A 176 -1.50 -26.01 -9.00
N ASN A 177 -1.25 -25.97 -10.31
CA ASN A 177 -0.97 -27.15 -11.14
C ASN A 177 0.53 -27.49 -11.21
N GLY A 178 1.35 -26.94 -10.31
CA GLY A 178 2.80 -27.19 -10.22
C GLY A 178 3.67 -26.54 -11.29
N ARG A 179 3.10 -25.81 -12.26
CA ARG A 179 3.85 -25.15 -13.34
C ARG A 179 4.68 -23.99 -12.81
N ARG A 180 5.91 -23.84 -13.32
CA ARG A 180 6.76 -22.69 -13.01
C ARG A 180 6.09 -21.41 -13.50
N GLN A 181 6.09 -20.38 -12.66
CA GLN A 181 5.57 -19.06 -12.98
C GLN A 181 6.34 -17.98 -12.24
N GLN A 182 6.12 -16.72 -12.62
CA GLN A 182 6.53 -15.57 -11.83
C GLN A 182 5.30 -14.82 -11.31
N THR A 183 5.39 -14.28 -10.10
CA THR A 183 4.32 -13.45 -9.55
C THR A 183 4.18 -12.18 -10.37
N ARG A 184 2.94 -11.74 -10.57
CA ARG A 184 2.65 -10.53 -11.34
C ARG A 184 2.60 -9.30 -10.41
N PRO A 185 2.99 -8.12 -10.92
CA PRO A 185 2.76 -6.86 -10.23
C PRO A 185 1.25 -6.59 -10.06
N VAL A 186 0.90 -5.85 -9.02
CA VAL A 186 -0.45 -5.33 -8.84
C VAL A 186 -0.63 -4.15 -9.80
N GLN A 187 -1.59 -4.26 -10.72
CA GLN A 187 -1.83 -3.24 -11.75
C GLN A 187 -3.10 -2.41 -11.52
N GLY A 188 -4.06 -2.94 -10.77
CA GLY A 188 -5.33 -2.27 -10.51
C GLY A 188 -5.23 -1.33 -9.31
N ILE A 189 -5.70 -0.09 -9.45
CA ILE A 189 -5.69 0.92 -8.39
C ILE A 189 -6.39 0.40 -7.13
N ASP A 190 -7.60 -0.15 -7.27
CA ASP A 190 -8.36 -0.66 -6.12
C ASP A 190 -7.68 -1.84 -5.42
N SER A 191 -7.07 -2.74 -6.20
CA SER A 191 -6.31 -3.87 -5.66
C SER A 191 -5.05 -3.40 -4.93
N ASP A 192 -4.36 -2.37 -5.46
CA ASP A 192 -3.17 -1.78 -4.85
C ASP A 192 -3.52 -1.08 -3.53
N VAL A 193 -4.53 -0.20 -3.54
CA VAL A 193 -4.99 0.52 -2.34
C VAL A 193 -5.45 -0.46 -1.27
N ARG A 194 -6.28 -1.45 -1.64
CA ARG A 194 -6.78 -2.46 -0.70
C ARG A 194 -5.65 -3.27 -0.06
N LEU A 195 -4.68 -3.73 -0.86
CA LEU A 195 -3.55 -4.50 -0.35
C LEU A 195 -2.67 -3.66 0.58
N ASN A 196 -2.31 -2.43 0.17
CA ASN A 196 -1.50 -1.53 0.99
C ASN A 196 -2.17 -1.22 2.33
N ARG A 197 -3.47 -0.90 2.31
CA ARG A 197 -4.27 -0.65 3.52
C ARG A 197 -4.25 -1.87 4.44
N ALA A 198 -4.51 -3.06 3.91
CA ALA A 198 -4.56 -4.27 4.72
C ALA A 198 -3.20 -4.62 5.35
N LEU A 199 -2.11 -4.46 4.59
CA LEU A 199 -0.75 -4.67 5.11
C LEU A 199 -0.38 -3.63 6.19
N TRP A 200 -0.80 -2.38 6.01
CA TRP A 200 -0.59 -1.34 7.02
C TRP A 200 -1.35 -1.66 8.31
N MET A 201 -2.61 -2.05 8.22
CA MET A 201 -3.42 -2.44 9.38
C MET A 201 -2.83 -3.63 10.11
N LEU A 202 -2.31 -4.62 9.38
CA LEU A 202 -1.61 -5.76 9.97
C LEU A 202 -0.36 -5.31 10.74
N ALA A 203 0.45 -4.41 10.15
CA ALA A 203 1.63 -3.88 10.80
C ALA A 203 1.30 -3.03 12.03
N ASP A 204 0.31 -2.12 11.93
CA ASP A 204 -0.07 -1.28 13.07
C ASP A 204 -0.72 -2.09 14.19
N GLY A 205 -1.49 -3.13 13.86
CA GLY A 205 -2.03 -4.07 14.85
C GLY A 205 -0.92 -4.81 15.60
N LEU A 206 0.08 -5.35 14.88
CA LEU A 206 1.23 -5.99 15.53
C LEU A 206 2.06 -5.00 16.35
N ARG A 207 2.20 -3.76 15.88
CA ARG A 207 2.84 -2.68 16.63
C ARG A 207 2.14 -2.43 17.96
N GLN A 208 0.80 -2.35 17.96
CA GLN A 208 0.01 -2.13 19.18
C GLN A 208 0.11 -3.30 20.17
N LEU A 209 0.24 -4.54 19.69
CA LEU A 209 0.40 -5.72 20.54
C LEU A 209 1.77 -5.82 21.21
N LYS A 210 2.82 -5.28 20.58
CA LYS A 210 4.21 -5.34 21.07
C LYS A 210 4.68 -4.07 21.80
N ALA A 211 3.84 -3.03 21.85
CA ALA A 211 4.13 -1.74 22.47
C ALA A 211 3.93 -1.75 24.00
#